data_AF-A0A1B9GPF8-F1
#
_entry.id   AF-A0A1B9GPF8-F1
#
_cell.length_a   1.000
_cell.length_b   1.000
_cell.length_c   1.000
_cell.angle_alpha   90.00
_cell.angle_beta   90.00
_cell.angle_gamma   90.00
#
_symmetry.space_group_name_H-M   'P 1'
#
loop_
_entity.id
_entity.type
_entity.pdbx_description
1 polymer ?
#
loop_
_entity_poly.entity_id
_entity_poly.type
_entity_poly.pdbx_seq_one_letter_code
_entity_poly.pdbx_strand_id
1 'polypeptide(L)'
;MSDQADSIRPEGMSKSAMKRAARQARLEALKPIKRAAEKERRKARAAQLAEGYANGTLSEADREIFERRKQTEKERRVAKRKIEHGEQGSDWRGGIVVDLGFDELMNEQEISSMSSQLGYVYSSNRTSKRPINTVIHTSFSPTVSPRLWERMNASNWHKWSRSYWWAEGLDHLNNALTLTSASGFPAASQGADASAALSSSAAATTSLPAEASAVSDSAAGASKADESLVAHLSGDRLPLGLEKGRHRLVYLSADAEEELTTLSEDDVYIIGGIVDRNRYKNLCQDKAEKLGIRTARLPIGSFIANLPTRKVLTVNQVFDILVQYIALEDWKAAFEAVIPQRKYHESKKAKRAHTKSGGDEEDNASQDDDEANEAVAEEGTIEQEHGSQGDEGLMEDEEAMMNQ
;
A
#
# COMPACT_ATOMS: atom_id res chain seq x y z
N MET A 1 39.88 -1.31 -46.64
CA MET A 1 39.70 -0.23 -45.64
C MET A 1 38.42 -0.55 -44.92
N SER A 2 38.55 -1.21 -43.76
CA SER A 2 37.41 -1.68 -42.97
C SER A 2 37.44 -0.92 -41.65
N ASP A 3 36.57 0.08 -41.53
CA ASP A 3 36.40 0.87 -40.31
C ASP A 3 35.78 -0.01 -39.22
N GLN A 4 36.55 -0.24 -38.15
CA GLN A 4 36.03 -0.76 -36.89
C GLN A 4 35.48 0.42 -36.09
N ALA A 5 34.15 0.51 -35.99
CA ALA A 5 33.49 1.36 -35.02
C ALA A 5 33.67 0.73 -33.62
N ASP A 6 34.66 1.22 -32.88
CA ASP A 6 34.83 0.90 -31.46
C ASP A 6 33.65 1.46 -30.66
N SER A 7 32.74 0.57 -30.27
CA SER A 7 31.65 0.85 -29.33
C SER A 7 32.25 1.09 -27.94
N ILE A 8 32.43 2.36 -27.59
CA ILE A 8 32.86 2.82 -26.27
C ILE A 8 31.94 2.22 -25.20
N ARG A 9 32.51 1.35 -24.36
CA ARG A 9 31.80 0.73 -23.23
C ARG A 9 31.83 1.71 -22.06
N PRO A 10 30.69 2.09 -21.46
CA PRO A 10 30.72 2.81 -20.18
C PRO A 10 31.30 1.89 -19.10
N GLU A 11 32.27 2.41 -18.33
CA GLU A 11 33.01 1.65 -17.33
C GLU A 11 32.08 1.08 -16.24
N GLY A 12 32.26 -0.21 -15.90
CA GLY A 12 31.66 -0.84 -14.73
C GLY A 12 30.45 -1.77 -14.93
N MET A 13 29.79 -1.79 -16.10
CA MET A 13 28.61 -2.66 -16.31
C MET A 13 28.96 -4.01 -16.98
N SER A 14 28.48 -5.11 -16.39
CA SER A 14 28.64 -6.45 -16.99
C SER A 14 27.80 -6.60 -18.28
N LYS A 15 28.22 -7.48 -19.19
CA LYS A 15 27.46 -7.79 -20.43
C LYS A 15 26.01 -8.22 -20.16
N SER A 16 25.77 -8.89 -19.03
CA SER A 16 24.43 -9.33 -18.60
C SER A 16 23.59 -8.14 -18.11
N ALA A 17 24.20 -7.22 -17.36
CA ALA A 17 23.54 -6.00 -16.89
C ALA A 17 23.10 -5.12 -18.06
N MET A 18 23.96 -4.95 -19.08
CA MET A 18 23.64 -4.18 -20.29
C MET A 18 22.51 -4.83 -21.10
N LYS A 19 22.54 -6.16 -21.27
CA LYS A 19 21.47 -6.89 -21.96
C LYS A 19 20.13 -6.77 -21.21
N ARG A 20 20.17 -6.76 -19.87
CA ARG A 20 18.97 -6.55 -19.03
C ARG A 20 18.45 -5.12 -19.16
N ALA A 21 19.31 -4.11 -19.09
CA ALA A 21 18.94 -2.71 -19.26
C ALA A 21 18.37 -2.43 -20.66
N ALA A 22 18.98 -2.96 -21.72
CA ALA A 22 18.47 -2.81 -23.09
C ALA A 22 17.11 -3.49 -23.30
N ARG A 23 16.91 -4.68 -22.69
CA ARG A 23 15.59 -5.35 -22.67
C ARG A 23 14.55 -4.52 -21.93
N GLN A 24 14.91 -3.97 -20.77
CA GLN A 24 14.04 -3.12 -19.97
C GLN A 24 13.64 -1.86 -20.75
N ALA A 25 14.59 -1.17 -21.37
CA ALA A 25 14.32 0.02 -22.20
C ALA A 25 13.40 -0.30 -23.39
N ARG A 26 13.61 -1.44 -24.07
CA ARG A 26 12.73 -1.89 -25.17
C ARG A 26 11.31 -2.19 -24.66
N LEU A 27 11.20 -2.85 -23.52
CA LEU A 27 9.89 -3.12 -22.90
C LEU A 27 9.21 -1.81 -22.48
N GLU A 28 9.94 -0.86 -21.90
CA GLU A 28 9.42 0.46 -21.52
C GLU A 28 8.92 1.26 -22.73
N ALA A 29 9.64 1.22 -23.86
CA ALA A 29 9.19 1.85 -25.10
C ALA A 29 7.92 1.18 -25.70
N LEU A 30 7.80 -0.14 -25.58
CA LEU A 30 6.65 -0.90 -26.09
C LEU A 30 5.43 -0.88 -25.16
N LYS A 31 5.62 -0.73 -23.84
CA LYS A 31 4.55 -0.67 -22.84
C LYS A 31 3.43 0.32 -23.19
N PRO A 32 3.67 1.59 -23.58
CA PRO A 32 2.58 2.51 -23.92
C PRO A 32 1.82 2.07 -25.17
N ILE A 33 2.50 1.53 -26.18
CA ILE A 33 1.89 1.05 -27.42
C ILE A 33 0.98 -0.15 -27.13
N LYS A 34 1.50 -1.14 -26.39
CA LYS A 34 0.72 -2.32 -25.98
C LYS A 34 -0.50 -1.93 -25.13
N ARG A 35 -0.33 -1.03 -24.15
CA ARG A 35 -1.42 -0.51 -23.32
C ARG A 35 -2.49 0.22 -24.15
N ALA A 36 -2.09 0.95 -25.19
CA ALA A 36 -3.04 1.62 -26.08
C ALA A 36 -3.85 0.63 -26.91
N ALA A 37 -3.19 -0.34 -27.54
CA ALA A 37 -3.85 -1.39 -28.32
C ALA A 37 -4.79 -2.26 -27.47
N GLU A 38 -4.36 -2.64 -26.26
CA GLU A 38 -5.19 -3.37 -25.31
C GLU A 38 -6.43 -2.59 -24.87
N LYS A 39 -6.26 -1.29 -24.56
CA LYS A 39 -7.37 -0.40 -24.23
C LYS A 39 -8.38 -0.29 -25.37
N GLU A 40 -7.92 -0.26 -26.62
CA GLU A 40 -8.76 -0.24 -27.81
C GLU A 40 -9.52 -1.56 -27.99
N ARG A 41 -8.83 -2.71 -27.90
CA ARG A 41 -9.43 -4.04 -27.92
C ARG A 41 -10.50 -4.20 -26.83
N ARG A 42 -10.21 -3.75 -25.61
CA ARG A 42 -11.15 -3.80 -24.48
C ARG A 42 -12.37 -2.89 -24.72
N LYS A 43 -12.17 -1.73 -25.33
CA LYS A 43 -13.26 -0.81 -25.71
C LYS A 43 -14.12 -1.43 -26.81
N ALA A 44 -13.53 -2.04 -27.83
CA ALA A 44 -14.24 -2.73 -28.91
C ALA A 44 -15.07 -3.90 -28.38
N ARG A 45 -14.48 -4.77 -27.55
CA ARG A 45 -15.21 -5.90 -26.92
C ARG A 45 -16.34 -5.41 -26.02
N ALA A 46 -16.13 -4.34 -25.24
CA ALA A 46 -17.19 -3.76 -24.41
C ALA A 46 -18.33 -3.15 -25.25
N ALA A 47 -18.01 -2.54 -26.39
CA ALA A 47 -19.01 -2.02 -27.33
C ALA A 47 -19.81 -3.16 -27.97
N GLN A 48 -19.13 -4.23 -28.41
CA GLN A 48 -19.77 -5.42 -28.98
C GLN A 48 -20.72 -6.10 -27.98
N LEU A 49 -20.29 -6.27 -26.73
CA LEU A 49 -21.14 -6.80 -25.65
C LEU A 49 -22.34 -5.89 -25.36
N ALA A 50 -22.15 -4.57 -25.36
CA ALA A 50 -23.25 -3.62 -25.13
C ALA A 50 -24.26 -3.61 -26.29
N GLU A 51 -23.79 -3.69 -27.54
CA GLU A 51 -24.63 -3.78 -28.73
C GLU A 51 -25.40 -5.09 -28.76
N GLY A 52 -24.74 -6.23 -28.52
CA GLY A 52 -25.43 -7.51 -28.47
C GLY A 52 -26.44 -7.61 -27.31
N TYR A 53 -26.18 -6.94 -26.18
CA TYR A 53 -27.15 -6.83 -25.08
C TYR A 53 -28.38 -6.01 -25.50
N ALA A 54 -28.17 -4.88 -26.17
CA ALA A 54 -29.25 -4.02 -26.67
C ALA A 54 -30.10 -4.73 -27.74
N ASN A 55 -29.46 -5.54 -28.58
CA ASN A 55 -30.10 -6.27 -29.67
C ASN A 55 -30.67 -7.63 -29.23
N GLY A 56 -30.42 -8.06 -27.98
CA GLY A 56 -30.86 -9.36 -27.47
C GLY A 56 -30.18 -10.57 -28.10
N THR A 57 -28.99 -10.38 -28.70
CA THR A 57 -28.23 -11.41 -29.42
C THR A 57 -27.10 -12.03 -28.59
N LEU A 58 -26.97 -11.61 -27.32
CA LEU A 58 -25.96 -12.13 -26.40
C LEU A 58 -26.31 -13.57 -25.95
N SER A 59 -25.28 -14.40 -25.76
CA SER A 59 -25.44 -15.68 -25.08
C SER A 59 -25.93 -15.47 -23.64
N GLU A 60 -26.55 -16.49 -23.02
CA GLU A 60 -26.98 -16.39 -21.62
C GLU A 60 -25.81 -16.09 -20.67
N ALA A 61 -24.65 -16.72 -20.89
CA ALA A 61 -23.44 -16.49 -20.11
C ALA A 61 -22.91 -15.05 -20.26
N ASP A 62 -22.77 -14.56 -21.49
CA ASP A 62 -22.33 -13.19 -21.76
C ASP A 62 -23.30 -12.15 -21.19
N ARG A 63 -24.61 -12.45 -21.24
CA ARG A 63 -25.65 -11.59 -20.68
C ARG A 63 -25.53 -11.49 -19.16
N GLU A 64 -25.35 -12.60 -18.48
CA GLU A 64 -25.16 -12.62 -17.02
C GLU A 64 -23.92 -11.81 -16.62
N ILE A 65 -22.80 -12.00 -17.33
CA ILE A 65 -21.56 -11.25 -17.11
C ILE A 65 -21.80 -9.74 -17.30
N PHE A 66 -22.49 -9.35 -18.37
CA PHE A 66 -22.79 -7.96 -18.65
C PHE A 66 -23.72 -7.34 -17.59
N GLU A 67 -24.77 -8.05 -17.17
CA GLU A 67 -25.70 -7.59 -16.14
C GLU A 67 -25.02 -7.47 -14.77
N ARG A 68 -24.19 -8.45 -14.39
CA ARG A 68 -23.36 -8.41 -13.18
C ARG A 68 -22.43 -7.20 -13.20
N ARG A 69 -21.74 -6.95 -14.32
CA ARG A 69 -20.87 -5.77 -14.49
C ARG A 69 -21.63 -4.46 -14.35
N LYS A 70 -22.80 -4.34 -14.98
CA LYS A 70 -23.66 -3.16 -14.92
C LYS A 70 -24.19 -2.91 -13.50
N GLN A 71 -24.54 -3.98 -12.79
CA GLN A 71 -24.97 -3.91 -11.39
C GLN A 71 -23.82 -3.42 -10.49
N THR A 72 -22.63 -4.01 -10.59
CA THR A 72 -21.44 -3.59 -9.84
C THR A 72 -21.06 -2.13 -10.12
N GLU A 73 -21.14 -1.68 -11.38
CA GLU A 73 -20.85 -0.29 -11.74
C GLU A 73 -21.89 0.68 -11.17
N LYS A 74 -23.17 0.30 -11.18
CA LYS A 74 -24.25 1.06 -10.56
C LYS A 74 -24.05 1.18 -9.05
N GLU A 75 -23.75 0.07 -8.37
CA GLU A 75 -23.44 0.03 -6.94
C GLU A 75 -22.24 0.90 -6.60
N ARG A 76 -21.15 0.81 -7.38
CA ARG A 76 -19.97 1.66 -7.22
C ARG A 76 -20.28 3.14 -7.40
N ARG A 77 -21.13 3.51 -8.36
CA ARG A 77 -21.54 4.90 -8.59
C ARG A 77 -22.44 5.44 -7.47
N VAL A 78 -23.29 4.58 -6.90
CA VAL A 78 -24.11 4.93 -5.73
C VAL A 78 -23.23 5.08 -4.50
N ALA A 79 -22.32 4.15 -4.23
CA ALA A 79 -21.36 4.22 -3.12
C ALA A 79 -20.49 5.49 -3.22
N LYS A 80 -19.95 5.80 -4.41
CA LYS A 80 -19.20 7.03 -4.65
C LYS A 80 -20.03 8.28 -4.32
N ARG A 81 -21.29 8.35 -4.78
CA ARG A 81 -22.17 9.49 -4.49
C ARG A 81 -22.48 9.63 -3.00
N LYS A 82 -22.75 8.52 -2.30
CA LYS A 82 -22.98 8.51 -0.85
C LYS A 82 -21.77 9.01 -0.07
N ILE A 83 -20.57 8.60 -0.48
CA ILE A 83 -19.29 9.07 0.08
C ILE A 83 -19.11 10.57 -0.14
N GLU A 84 -19.34 11.05 -1.38
CA GLU A 84 -19.18 12.48 -1.72
C GLU A 84 -20.22 13.38 -1.02
N HIS A 85 -21.42 12.88 -0.75
CA HIS A 85 -22.52 13.65 -0.13
C HIS A 85 -22.63 13.43 1.39
N GLY A 86 -21.77 12.60 1.99
CA GLY A 86 -21.75 12.39 3.44
C GLY A 86 -23.00 11.71 4.02
N GLU A 87 -23.79 11.01 3.19
CA GLU A 87 -25.10 10.42 3.57
C GLU A 87 -24.99 9.05 4.30
N GLN A 88 -23.91 8.79 5.02
CA GLN A 88 -23.61 7.45 5.53
C GLN A 88 -23.78 7.31 7.04
N GLY A 89 -24.87 6.68 7.47
CA GLY A 89 -25.10 6.26 8.84
C GLY A 89 -24.43 4.94 9.26
N SER A 90 -23.71 4.27 8.35
CA SER A 90 -23.12 2.93 8.58
C SER A 90 -21.59 2.88 8.53
N ASP A 91 -20.94 4.02 8.38
CA ASP A 91 -19.48 4.09 8.25
C ASP A 91 -18.78 3.75 9.55
N TRP A 92 -17.58 3.18 9.42
CA TRP A 92 -16.71 2.96 10.56
C TRP A 92 -16.05 4.28 10.98
N ARG A 93 -16.20 4.64 12.25
CA ARG A 93 -15.70 5.91 12.81
C ARG A 93 -14.24 5.85 13.26
N GLY A 94 -13.70 4.65 13.49
CA GLY A 94 -12.27 4.49 13.74
C GLY A 94 -11.43 4.81 12.50
N GLY A 95 -10.13 5.01 12.71
CA GLY A 95 -9.19 5.34 11.65
C GLY A 95 -8.27 4.18 11.28
N ILE A 96 -7.72 4.23 10.08
CA ILE A 96 -6.54 3.45 9.69
C ILE A 96 -5.42 4.40 9.30
N VAL A 97 -4.20 4.05 9.68
CA VAL A 97 -2.97 4.72 9.23
C VAL A 97 -2.14 3.74 8.42
N VAL A 98 -1.60 4.18 7.29
CA VAL A 98 -0.51 3.48 6.60
C VAL A 98 0.76 4.28 6.81
N ASP A 99 1.70 3.72 7.56
CA ASP A 99 2.97 4.35 7.90
C ASP A 99 3.98 4.19 6.76
N LEU A 100 4.19 5.26 5.97
CA LEU A 100 5.03 5.23 4.76
C LEU A 100 6.49 5.62 5.02
N GLY A 101 6.92 5.69 6.28
CA GLY A 101 8.27 6.14 6.67
C GLY A 101 9.37 5.09 6.46
N PHE A 102 9.27 4.25 5.44
CA PHE A 102 10.17 3.13 5.16
C PHE A 102 10.72 3.12 3.73
N ASP A 103 10.65 4.26 3.02
CA ASP A 103 11.09 4.38 1.63
C ASP A 103 12.51 3.80 1.47
N GLU A 104 13.48 4.31 2.22
CA GLU A 104 14.91 3.92 2.22
C GLU A 104 15.17 2.43 2.48
N LEU A 105 14.20 1.70 3.05
CA LEU A 105 14.31 0.27 3.34
C LEU A 105 13.78 -0.62 2.21
N MET A 106 13.24 -0.03 1.15
CA MET A 106 12.69 -0.73 0.00
C MET A 106 13.54 -0.50 -1.25
N ASN A 107 13.65 -1.54 -2.09
CA ASN A 107 14.17 -1.39 -3.45
C ASN A 107 13.10 -0.87 -4.42
N GLU A 108 13.47 -0.52 -5.66
CA GLU A 108 12.54 0.04 -6.66
C GLU A 108 11.31 -0.84 -6.97
N GLN A 109 11.48 -2.16 -6.98
CA GLN A 109 10.37 -3.09 -7.22
C GLN A 109 9.43 -3.12 -6.02
N GLU A 110 9.97 -3.04 -4.82
CA GLU A 110 9.22 -2.96 -3.57
C GLU A 110 8.46 -1.62 -3.46
N ILE A 111 9.07 -0.49 -3.86
CA ILE A 111 8.39 0.81 -3.99
C ILE A 111 7.23 0.75 -4.99
N SER A 112 7.46 0.14 -6.16
CA SER A 112 6.39 -0.07 -7.16
C SER A 112 5.26 -0.94 -6.61
N SER A 113 5.60 -1.98 -5.85
CA SER A 113 4.62 -2.86 -5.19
C SER A 113 3.84 -2.11 -4.12
N MET A 114 4.51 -1.27 -3.32
CA MET A 114 3.87 -0.44 -2.29
C MET A 114 2.87 0.54 -2.91
N SER A 115 3.26 1.26 -3.97
CA SER A 115 2.35 2.14 -4.69
C SER A 115 1.09 1.41 -5.20
N SER A 116 1.26 0.20 -5.73
CA SER A 116 0.14 -0.65 -6.18
C SER A 116 -0.76 -1.05 -5.01
N GLN A 117 -0.19 -1.48 -3.89
CA GLN A 117 -0.92 -1.85 -2.68
C GLN A 117 -1.72 -0.66 -2.11
N LEU A 118 -1.21 0.58 -2.16
CA LEU A 118 -1.97 1.78 -1.79
C LEU A 118 -3.20 2.00 -2.69
N GLY A 119 -3.06 1.76 -4.00
CA GLY A 119 -4.18 1.78 -4.94
C GLY A 119 -5.26 0.75 -4.61
N TYR A 120 -4.86 -0.44 -4.15
CA TYR A 120 -5.78 -1.48 -3.68
C TYR A 120 -6.48 -1.07 -2.38
N VAL A 121 -5.75 -0.54 -1.40
CA VAL A 121 -6.31 -0.01 -0.13
C VAL A 121 -7.43 1.01 -0.41
N TYR A 122 -7.16 2.00 -1.26
CA TYR A 122 -8.15 3.01 -1.63
C TYR A 122 -9.37 2.40 -2.35
N SER A 123 -9.11 1.48 -3.27
CA SER A 123 -10.19 0.84 -4.04
C SER A 123 -11.08 -0.02 -3.15
N SER A 124 -10.48 -0.83 -2.28
CA SER A 124 -11.16 -1.73 -1.34
C SER A 124 -12.05 -0.96 -0.37
N ASN A 125 -11.54 0.12 0.25
CA ASN A 125 -12.32 0.94 1.17
C ASN A 125 -13.59 1.51 0.51
N ARG A 126 -13.49 1.94 -0.75
CA ARG A 126 -14.60 2.56 -1.48
C ARG A 126 -15.67 1.56 -1.92
N THR A 127 -15.35 0.27 -1.95
CA THR A 127 -16.26 -0.80 -2.32
C THR A 127 -16.74 -1.62 -1.13
N SER A 128 -16.28 -1.31 0.08
CA SER A 128 -16.66 -2.06 1.27
C SER A 128 -18.09 -1.77 1.72
N LYS A 129 -18.68 -2.72 2.46
CA LYS A 129 -20.03 -2.56 3.02
C LYS A 129 -20.09 -1.48 4.09
N ARG A 130 -19.02 -1.36 4.88
CA ARG A 130 -18.83 -0.36 5.94
C ARG A 130 -17.50 0.37 5.70
N PRO A 131 -17.50 1.42 4.87
CA PRO A 131 -16.30 2.20 4.59
C PRO A 131 -15.72 2.83 5.85
N ILE A 132 -14.39 2.86 5.90
CA ILE A 132 -13.63 3.56 6.94
C ILE A 132 -13.60 5.03 6.55
N ASN A 133 -13.97 5.90 7.49
CA ASN A 133 -14.04 7.34 7.25
C ASN A 133 -12.68 7.99 7.01
N THR A 134 -11.66 7.47 7.68
CA THR A 134 -10.36 8.11 7.73
C THR A 134 -9.25 7.08 7.48
N VAL A 135 -8.58 7.20 6.34
CA VAL A 135 -7.33 6.51 6.03
C VAL A 135 -6.21 7.56 5.91
N ILE A 136 -5.27 7.55 6.85
CA ILE A 136 -4.15 8.50 6.89
C ILE A 136 -2.90 7.82 6.33
N HIS A 137 -2.14 8.53 5.51
CA HIS A 137 -0.84 8.10 5.00
C HIS A 137 0.21 9.05 5.59
N THR A 138 0.99 8.59 6.57
CA THR A 138 2.02 9.40 7.25
C THR A 138 3.38 9.24 6.59
N SER A 139 4.28 10.18 6.84
CA SER A 139 5.65 10.20 6.31
C SER A 139 5.68 10.18 4.78
N PHE A 140 4.76 10.92 4.14
CA PHE A 140 4.63 11.01 2.70
C PHE A 140 4.94 12.41 2.17
N SER A 141 6.14 12.59 1.64
CA SER A 141 6.58 13.86 1.06
C SER A 141 7.74 13.66 0.07
N PRO A 142 8.09 14.69 -0.73
CA PRO A 142 9.29 14.65 -1.59
C PRO A 142 10.60 14.44 -0.83
N THR A 143 10.63 14.75 0.47
CA THR A 143 11.86 14.67 1.29
C THR A 143 11.94 13.39 2.12
N VAL A 144 10.81 12.90 2.64
CA VAL A 144 10.76 11.75 3.54
C VAL A 144 10.58 10.44 2.75
N SER A 145 9.83 10.48 1.65
CA SER A 145 9.53 9.31 0.82
C SER A 145 9.67 9.65 -0.67
N PRO A 146 10.86 10.07 -1.14
CA PRO A 146 11.04 10.64 -2.48
C PRO A 146 10.61 9.69 -3.60
N ARG A 147 10.98 8.40 -3.51
CA ARG A 147 10.71 7.42 -4.57
C ARG A 147 9.24 7.03 -4.59
N LEU A 148 8.63 6.82 -3.42
CA LEU A 148 7.21 6.57 -3.33
C LEU A 148 6.38 7.80 -3.78
N TRP A 149 6.82 9.01 -3.45
CA TRP A 149 6.20 10.26 -3.88
C TRP A 149 6.15 10.34 -5.41
N GLU A 150 7.30 10.22 -6.06
CA GLU A 150 7.40 10.26 -7.52
C GLU A 150 6.53 9.19 -8.17
N ARG A 151 6.57 7.96 -7.63
CA ARG A 151 5.77 6.85 -8.14
C ARG A 151 4.27 7.11 -8.03
N MET A 152 3.83 7.73 -6.95
CA MET A 152 2.42 7.99 -6.69
C MET A 152 1.86 9.13 -7.55
N ASN A 153 2.69 10.03 -8.11
CA ASN A 153 2.22 11.14 -8.96
C ASN A 153 1.33 10.70 -10.14
N ALA A 154 1.55 9.49 -10.67
CA ALA A 154 0.71 8.91 -11.73
C ALA A 154 -0.71 8.50 -11.26
N SER A 155 -0.94 8.40 -9.95
CA SER A 155 -2.15 7.83 -9.35
C SER A 155 -3.22 8.86 -8.96
N ASN A 156 -2.95 10.16 -9.15
CA ASN A 156 -3.83 11.26 -8.70
C ASN A 156 -4.27 11.13 -7.24
N TRP A 157 -3.34 10.73 -6.36
CA TRP A 157 -3.60 10.43 -4.94
C TRP A 157 -4.27 11.59 -4.19
N HIS A 158 -3.98 12.83 -4.57
CA HIS A 158 -4.56 14.05 -4.02
C HIS A 158 -6.09 14.16 -4.22
N LYS A 159 -6.68 13.34 -5.08
CA LYS A 159 -8.14 13.28 -5.34
C LYS A 159 -8.83 12.11 -4.63
N TRP A 160 -8.11 11.32 -3.85
CA TRP A 160 -8.66 10.13 -3.23
C TRP A 160 -9.52 10.52 -2.02
N SER A 161 -10.82 10.25 -2.09
CA SER A 161 -11.76 10.51 -1.00
C SER A 161 -11.43 9.66 0.22
N ARG A 162 -11.53 10.23 1.43
CA ARG A 162 -11.24 9.54 2.72
C ARG A 162 -9.76 9.18 2.92
N SER A 163 -8.89 9.56 1.99
CA SER A 163 -7.44 9.44 2.11
C SER A 163 -6.84 10.80 2.48
N TYR A 164 -6.08 10.82 3.55
CA TYR A 164 -5.41 12.00 4.08
C TYR A 164 -3.90 11.77 4.04
N TRP A 165 -3.14 12.72 3.51
CA TRP A 165 -1.71 12.54 3.22
C TRP A 165 -0.90 13.53 4.06
N TRP A 166 -0.01 13.03 4.89
CA TRP A 166 0.77 13.80 5.86
C TRP A 166 2.25 13.69 5.52
N ALA A 167 2.96 14.83 5.52
CA ALA A 167 4.42 14.81 5.43
C ALA A 167 5.03 14.25 6.72
N GLU A 168 4.36 14.54 7.83
CA GLU A 168 4.75 14.25 9.19
C GLU A 168 4.56 12.77 9.55
N GLY A 169 5.32 12.33 10.54
CA GLY A 169 5.31 10.95 11.01
C GLY A 169 4.25 10.62 12.06
N LEU A 170 4.30 9.38 12.54
CA LEU A 170 3.41 8.87 13.57
C LEU A 170 3.55 9.62 14.91
N ASP A 171 4.71 10.19 15.20
CA ASP A 171 4.97 11.03 16.36
C ASP A 171 4.07 12.27 16.37
N HIS A 172 3.93 12.95 15.23
CA HIS A 172 3.05 14.11 15.09
C HIS A 172 1.59 13.71 15.21
N LEU A 173 1.18 12.62 14.56
CA LEU A 173 -0.18 12.09 14.68
C LEU A 173 -0.51 11.69 16.13
N ASN A 174 0.42 11.02 16.82
CA ASN A 174 0.25 10.63 18.21
C ASN A 174 0.07 11.86 19.11
N ASN A 175 0.88 12.91 18.90
CA ASN A 175 0.74 14.18 19.62
C ASN A 175 -0.60 14.87 19.31
N ALA A 176 -1.02 14.89 18.04
CA ALA A 176 -2.28 15.49 17.62
C ALA A 176 -3.49 14.80 18.30
N LEU A 177 -3.43 13.48 18.52
CA LEU A 177 -4.46 12.71 19.18
C LEU A 177 -4.39 12.78 20.71
N THR A 178 -3.20 12.89 21.32
CA THR A 178 -3.01 12.80 22.77
C THR A 178 -2.99 14.12 23.52
N LEU A 179 -2.67 15.25 22.86
CA LEU A 179 -2.52 16.55 23.53
C LEU A 179 -3.86 17.08 24.08
N THR A 180 -4.33 16.65 25.24
CA THR A 180 -5.31 17.44 26.00
C THR A 180 -4.67 18.80 26.28
N SER A 181 -5.30 19.89 25.84
CA SER A 181 -4.93 21.23 26.30
C SER A 181 -4.92 21.19 27.82
N ALA A 182 -3.75 21.36 28.42
CA ALA A 182 -3.63 21.65 29.83
C ALA A 182 -4.21 23.06 30.06
N SER A 183 -5.54 23.16 30.11
CA SER A 183 -6.22 24.40 30.48
C SER A 183 -7.56 24.08 31.13
N GLY A 184 -7.53 24.03 32.47
CA GLY A 184 -8.61 24.58 33.30
C GLY A 184 -9.55 23.58 33.96
N PHE A 185 -9.19 23.13 35.17
CA PHE A 185 -9.96 23.39 36.39
C PHE A 185 -9.00 23.41 37.61
N PRO A 186 -9.20 24.33 38.58
CA PRO A 186 -8.29 24.49 39.70
C PRO A 186 -8.55 23.40 40.74
N ALA A 187 -7.47 22.75 41.18
CA ALA A 187 -7.48 21.99 42.42
C ALA A 187 -7.72 22.96 43.59
N ALA A 188 -8.87 22.83 44.24
CA ALA A 188 -9.19 23.57 45.46
C ALA A 188 -8.38 23.02 46.65
N SER A 189 -7.52 23.89 47.18
CA SER A 189 -7.13 24.08 48.59
C SER A 189 -6.79 22.87 49.47
N GLN A 190 -5.54 22.84 49.94
CA GLN A 190 -5.09 23.04 51.35
C GLN A 190 -3.56 22.85 51.31
N GLY A 191 -2.71 23.83 51.60
CA GLY A 191 -2.55 24.52 52.88
C GLY A 191 -1.03 24.60 53.15
N ALA A 192 -0.51 25.82 53.24
CA ALA A 192 0.65 26.31 54.01
C ALA A 192 1.97 25.47 54.06
N ASP A 193 3.10 26.03 53.61
CA ASP A 193 3.91 26.93 54.45
C ASP A 193 5.10 27.55 53.68
N ALA A 194 5.51 28.71 54.16
CA ALA A 194 6.49 29.62 53.57
C ALA A 194 7.93 29.37 54.06
N SER A 195 8.91 29.61 53.19
CA SER A 195 10.14 30.38 53.47
C SER A 195 10.98 30.45 52.18
N ALA A 196 11.09 31.61 51.54
CA ALA A 196 12.18 32.57 51.70
C ALA A 196 13.54 32.09 51.14
N ALA A 197 13.98 32.67 50.02
CA ALA A 197 15.19 33.51 49.95
C ALA A 197 15.57 33.80 48.49
N LEU A 198 15.80 35.09 48.24
CA LEU A 198 16.39 35.64 47.04
C LEU A 198 17.84 35.14 46.86
N SER A 199 18.29 34.98 45.62
CA SER A 199 19.55 35.62 45.22
C SER A 199 19.72 35.71 43.71
N SER A 200 20.05 36.94 43.31
CA SER A 200 20.56 37.38 42.02
C SER A 200 21.86 36.69 41.61
N SER A 201 22.07 36.50 40.31
CA SER A 201 23.35 36.87 39.69
C SER A 201 23.20 36.97 38.18
N ALA A 202 23.44 38.18 37.67
CA ALA A 202 23.75 38.45 36.29
C ALA A 202 25.25 38.26 36.09
N ALA A 203 25.66 37.60 35.01
CA ALA A 203 26.98 37.78 34.44
C ALA A 203 26.91 37.54 32.93
N ALA A 204 26.98 38.65 32.21
CA ALA A 204 27.33 38.68 30.80
C ALA A 204 28.83 38.44 30.66
N THR A 205 29.24 37.60 29.72
CA THR A 205 30.59 37.67 29.12
C THR A 205 30.50 37.43 27.63
N THR A 206 30.93 38.44 26.90
CA THR A 206 31.12 38.55 25.45
C THR A 206 32.40 37.83 25.00
N SER A 207 32.36 37.05 23.91
CA SER A 207 33.42 37.02 22.88
C SER A 207 33.05 36.15 21.66
N LEU A 208 33.02 36.80 20.49
CA LEU A 208 33.00 36.31 19.09
C LEU A 208 34.36 35.72 18.66
N PRO A 209 34.62 35.32 17.38
CA PRO A 209 33.86 34.52 16.40
C PRO A 209 34.75 33.44 15.69
N ALA A 210 34.24 32.84 14.60
CA ALA A 210 34.88 31.97 13.57
C ALA A 210 34.79 30.46 13.86
N GLU A 211 34.43 29.56 12.93
CA GLU A 211 34.49 29.58 11.46
C GLU A 211 33.25 28.94 10.84
N ALA A 212 32.74 29.56 9.76
CA ALA A 212 31.77 28.95 8.86
C ALA A 212 32.51 28.04 7.88
N SER A 213 32.32 26.73 8.02
CA SER A 213 32.61 25.78 6.94
C SER A 213 31.36 25.62 6.10
N ALA A 214 31.43 26.13 4.87
CA ALA A 214 30.44 25.94 3.83
C ALA A 214 30.38 24.46 3.44
N VAL A 215 29.32 23.76 3.89
CA VAL A 215 28.85 22.55 3.24
C VAL A 215 27.78 22.96 2.24
N SER A 216 28.08 22.67 0.99
CA SER A 216 27.27 22.94 -0.19
C SER A 216 25.88 22.33 -0.07
N ASP A 217 24.91 23.20 0.09
CA ASP A 217 23.49 22.88 0.03
C ASP A 217 23.12 22.56 -1.43
N SER A 218 23.04 21.27 -1.79
CA SER A 218 22.41 20.84 -3.03
C SER A 218 20.94 20.56 -2.74
N ALA A 219 20.19 21.62 -2.39
CA ALA A 219 18.73 21.58 -2.41
C ALA A 219 18.30 21.40 -3.86
N ALA A 220 17.98 20.17 -4.24
CA ALA A 220 17.37 19.84 -5.52
C ALA A 220 16.09 20.67 -5.67
N GLY A 221 16.03 21.54 -6.69
CA GLY A 221 14.87 22.35 -6.97
C GLY A 221 13.66 21.48 -7.26
N ALA A 222 12.68 21.48 -6.35
CA ALA A 222 11.40 20.83 -6.57
C ALA A 222 10.76 21.38 -7.85
N SER A 223 10.19 20.50 -8.67
CA SER A 223 9.50 20.95 -9.88
C SER A 223 8.26 21.77 -9.50
N LYS A 224 7.82 22.73 -10.34
CA LYS A 224 6.55 23.46 -10.12
C LYS A 224 5.34 22.53 -9.94
N ALA A 225 5.40 21.31 -10.47
CA ALA A 225 4.38 20.29 -10.27
C ALA A 225 4.41 19.72 -8.84
N ASP A 226 5.59 19.50 -8.27
CA ASP A 226 5.74 19.04 -6.89
C ASP A 226 5.28 20.11 -5.89
N GLU A 227 5.59 21.39 -6.11
CA GLU A 227 5.11 22.48 -5.26
C GLU A 227 3.57 22.50 -5.18
N SER A 228 2.88 22.25 -6.30
CA SER A 228 1.41 22.17 -6.37
C SER A 228 0.85 20.94 -5.63
N LEU A 229 1.54 19.81 -5.69
CA LEU A 229 1.13 18.58 -5.02
C LEU A 229 1.39 18.62 -3.52
N VAL A 230 2.48 19.23 -3.07
CA VAL A 230 2.78 19.44 -1.64
C VAL A 230 1.66 20.22 -0.94
N ALA A 231 1.00 21.15 -1.63
CA ALA A 231 -0.15 21.89 -1.10
C ALA A 231 -1.38 21.01 -0.78
N HIS A 232 -1.43 19.76 -1.25
CA HIS A 232 -2.50 18.80 -0.95
C HIS A 232 -2.21 17.92 0.27
N LEU A 233 -1.03 18.06 0.88
CA LEU A 233 -0.74 17.42 2.16
C LEU A 233 -1.60 18.08 3.25
N SER A 234 -2.34 17.25 3.98
CA SER A 234 -3.30 17.70 4.99
C SER A 234 -2.61 18.20 6.26
N GLY A 235 -1.36 17.77 6.50
CA GLY A 235 -0.55 18.13 7.66
C GLY A 235 -1.20 17.73 8.99
N ASP A 236 -0.84 18.43 10.06
CA ASP A 236 -1.25 18.15 11.45
C ASP A 236 -2.75 18.25 11.76
N ARG A 237 -3.58 18.66 10.79
CA ARG A 237 -5.02 18.77 11.01
C ARG A 237 -5.66 17.40 10.99
N LEU A 238 -6.17 16.98 12.16
CA LEU A 238 -6.95 15.75 12.27
C LEU A 238 -8.12 15.73 11.28
N PRO A 239 -8.27 14.64 10.49
CA PRO A 239 -9.41 14.44 9.62
C PRO A 239 -10.76 14.48 10.34
N LEU A 240 -11.82 14.78 9.58
CA LEU A 240 -13.19 14.71 10.09
C LEU A 240 -13.50 13.30 10.61
N GLY A 241 -13.97 13.21 11.85
CA GLY A 241 -14.29 11.95 12.51
C GLY A 241 -13.22 11.44 13.48
N LEU A 242 -12.01 12.01 13.48
CA LEU A 242 -11.02 11.76 14.53
C LEU A 242 -10.99 12.90 15.54
N GLU A 243 -11.23 12.56 16.79
CA GLU A 243 -11.29 13.47 17.93
C GLU A 243 -10.07 13.31 18.86
N LYS A 244 -9.48 14.46 19.21
CA LYS A 244 -8.40 14.56 20.20
C LYS A 244 -8.86 14.07 21.58
N GLY A 245 -8.03 13.29 22.26
CA GLY A 245 -8.32 12.72 23.58
C GLY A 245 -9.31 11.55 23.58
N ARG A 246 -9.96 11.27 22.45
CA ARG A 246 -10.85 10.13 22.27
C ARG A 246 -10.15 8.97 21.60
N HIS A 247 -9.49 9.23 20.47
CA HIS A 247 -8.90 8.15 19.68
C HIS A 247 -7.48 7.80 20.12
N ARG A 248 -7.15 6.51 20.09
CA ARG A 248 -5.82 5.98 20.46
C ARG A 248 -5.19 5.20 19.31
N LEU A 249 -3.89 5.34 19.14
CA LEU A 249 -3.14 4.60 18.14
C LEU A 249 -2.88 3.15 18.61
N VAL A 250 -3.05 2.20 17.69
CA VAL A 250 -2.66 0.80 17.87
C VAL A 250 -1.86 0.36 16.65
N TYR A 251 -0.58 0.01 16.82
CA TYR A 251 0.26 -0.46 15.72
C TYR A 251 0.09 -1.96 15.49
N LEU A 252 -0.37 -2.32 14.30
CA LEU A 252 -0.48 -3.72 13.90
C LEU A 252 0.89 -4.27 13.48
N SER A 253 1.41 -5.21 14.27
CA SER A 253 2.69 -5.86 14.02
C SER A 253 2.56 -7.36 14.18
N ALA A 254 3.14 -8.14 13.27
CA ALA A 254 3.15 -9.60 13.39
C ALA A 254 4.01 -10.09 14.57
N ASP A 255 4.94 -9.25 15.03
CA ASP A 255 5.88 -9.55 16.12
C ASP A 255 5.31 -9.19 17.51
N ALA A 256 4.11 -8.59 17.58
CA ALA A 256 3.49 -8.23 18.86
C ALA A 256 3.07 -9.48 19.67
N GLU A 257 3.18 -9.38 21.00
CA GLU A 257 2.73 -10.43 21.92
C GLU A 257 1.21 -10.47 22.06
N GLU A 258 0.57 -9.30 22.13
CA GLU A 258 -0.87 -9.16 22.29
C GLU A 258 -1.62 -9.48 20.99
N GLU A 259 -2.65 -10.33 21.07
CA GLU A 259 -3.56 -10.57 19.94
C GLU A 259 -4.72 -9.58 19.93
N LEU A 260 -5.03 -9.04 18.75
CA LEU A 260 -6.17 -8.18 18.53
C LEU A 260 -7.46 -9.00 18.49
N THR A 261 -8.28 -8.87 19.52
CA THR A 261 -9.53 -9.64 19.66
C THR A 261 -10.73 -8.98 19.00
N THR A 262 -10.81 -7.65 19.05
CA THR A 262 -11.90 -6.86 18.46
C THR A 262 -11.38 -5.53 17.92
N LEU A 263 -12.12 -4.93 16.97
CA LEU A 263 -11.89 -3.56 16.54
C LEU A 263 -12.79 -2.59 17.31
N SER A 264 -12.27 -1.41 17.64
CA SER A 264 -12.97 -0.33 18.32
C SER A 264 -13.02 0.92 17.43
N GLU A 265 -14.17 1.59 17.41
CA GLU A 265 -14.31 2.88 16.71
C GLU A 265 -13.55 4.02 17.41
N ASP A 266 -13.13 3.82 18.66
CA ASP A 266 -12.28 4.76 19.40
C ASP A 266 -10.78 4.47 19.22
N ASP A 267 -10.40 3.49 18.41
CA ASP A 267 -9.00 3.20 18.08
C ASP A 267 -8.68 3.56 16.62
N VAL A 268 -7.42 3.83 16.37
CA VAL A 268 -6.84 4.12 15.05
C VAL A 268 -5.71 3.14 14.79
N TYR A 269 -5.92 2.25 13.83
CA TYR A 269 -5.04 1.11 13.58
C TYR A 269 -3.96 1.45 12.55
N ILE A 270 -2.69 1.27 12.91
CA ILE A 270 -1.54 1.56 12.04
C ILE A 270 -1.08 0.27 11.35
N ILE A 271 -0.86 0.34 10.04
CA ILE A 271 -0.26 -0.70 9.21
C ILE A 271 1.09 -0.17 8.72
N GLY A 272 2.16 -0.94 8.91
CA GLY A 272 3.47 -0.61 8.36
C GLY A 272 3.45 -0.66 6.83
N GLY A 273 3.65 0.49 6.19
CA GLY A 273 3.67 0.66 4.74
C GLY A 273 4.98 0.21 4.12
N ILE A 274 5.30 -1.08 4.25
CA ILE A 274 6.56 -1.65 3.80
C ILE A 274 6.35 -2.96 3.03
N VAL A 275 7.11 -3.14 1.95
CA VAL A 275 7.19 -4.39 1.19
C VAL A 275 8.61 -4.91 1.32
N ASP A 276 8.85 -5.80 2.27
CA ASP A 276 10.20 -6.26 2.59
C ASP A 276 10.30 -7.80 2.68
N ARG A 277 9.18 -8.50 2.49
CA ARG A 277 9.06 -9.94 2.74
C ARG A 277 9.49 -10.31 4.16
N ASN A 278 9.25 -9.45 5.15
CA ASN A 278 9.66 -9.64 6.53
C ASN A 278 11.19 -9.90 6.67
N ARG A 279 12.01 -9.15 5.93
CA ARG A 279 13.47 -9.13 6.07
C ARG A 279 13.87 -8.36 7.34
N TYR A 280 13.11 -7.31 7.68
CA TYR A 280 13.32 -6.48 8.86
C TYR A 280 12.40 -6.93 10.00
N LYS A 281 12.86 -7.91 10.80
CA LYS A 281 12.13 -8.36 11.99
C LYS A 281 11.98 -7.23 13.00
N ASN A 282 10.84 -7.17 13.69
CA ASN A 282 10.52 -6.20 14.73
C ASN A 282 10.52 -4.72 14.27
N LEU A 283 10.72 -4.40 12.99
CA LEU A 283 10.84 -3.01 12.55
C LEU A 283 9.66 -2.13 12.99
N CYS A 284 8.44 -2.63 12.77
CA CYS A 284 7.22 -1.94 13.15
C CYS A 284 6.98 -1.98 14.67
N GLN A 285 7.34 -3.10 15.33
CA GLN A 285 7.23 -3.27 16.77
C GLN A 285 8.14 -2.26 17.51
N ASP A 286 9.43 -2.24 17.17
CA ASP A 286 10.43 -1.35 17.76
C ASP A 286 10.08 0.13 17.53
N LYS A 287 9.54 0.47 16.34
CA LYS A 287 9.10 1.83 16.04
C LYS A 287 7.92 2.24 16.93
N ALA A 288 6.95 1.37 17.11
CA ALA A 288 5.80 1.64 17.96
C ALA A 288 6.20 1.78 19.45
N GLU A 289 7.07 0.90 19.95
CA GLU A 289 7.58 0.94 21.32
C GLU A 289 8.32 2.26 21.61
N LYS A 290 9.18 2.71 20.69
CA LYS A 290 9.89 3.99 20.81
C LYS A 290 8.93 5.19 20.89
N LEU A 291 7.76 5.09 20.25
CA LEU A 291 6.74 6.13 20.26
C LEU A 291 5.72 5.97 21.39
N GLY A 292 5.84 4.93 22.23
CA GLY A 292 4.88 4.61 23.28
C GLY A 292 3.49 4.22 22.75
N ILE A 293 3.43 3.69 21.53
CA ILE A 293 2.19 3.25 20.87
C ILE A 293 1.95 1.77 21.21
N ARG A 294 0.74 1.43 21.64
CA ARG A 294 0.34 0.04 21.88
C ARG A 294 0.47 -0.77 20.59
N THR A 295 0.97 -1.99 20.69
CA THR A 295 1.02 -2.92 19.54
C THR A 295 0.09 -4.10 19.73
N ALA A 296 -0.40 -4.64 18.62
CA ALA A 296 -1.17 -5.87 18.62
C ALA A 296 -0.95 -6.62 17.30
N ARG A 297 -1.02 -7.95 17.32
CA ARG A 297 -0.99 -8.79 16.11
C ARG A 297 -2.39 -9.24 15.73
N LEU A 298 -2.62 -9.49 14.45
CA LEU A 298 -3.86 -10.15 14.01
C LEU A 298 -3.93 -11.58 14.59
N PRO A 299 -5.12 -12.09 14.96
CA PRO A 299 -5.29 -13.40 15.58
C PRO A 299 -5.20 -14.56 14.58
N ILE A 300 -4.27 -14.51 13.61
CA ILE A 300 -4.17 -15.47 12.50
C ILE A 300 -3.94 -16.89 13.02
N GLY A 301 -3.05 -17.06 14.01
CA GLY A 301 -2.69 -18.36 14.56
C GLY A 301 -3.86 -19.09 15.23
N SER A 302 -4.77 -18.32 15.86
CA SER A 302 -5.94 -18.84 16.57
C SER A 302 -7.01 -19.39 15.62
N PHE A 303 -7.09 -18.87 14.39
CA PHE A 303 -8.11 -19.27 13.41
C PHE A 303 -7.57 -20.11 12.25
N ILE A 304 -6.27 -20.05 11.99
CA ILE A 304 -5.64 -20.75 10.87
C ILE A 304 -4.35 -21.43 11.35
N ALA A 305 -4.53 -22.53 12.07
CA ALA A 305 -3.44 -23.32 12.66
C ALA A 305 -2.49 -23.95 11.61
N ASN A 306 -2.96 -24.16 10.38
CA ASN A 306 -2.23 -24.88 9.33
C ASN A 306 -1.99 -24.04 8.07
N LEU A 307 -1.48 -22.81 8.20
CA LEU A 307 -0.92 -22.06 7.07
C LEU A 307 0.55 -22.45 6.88
N PRO A 308 0.94 -23.06 5.75
CA PRO A 308 2.36 -23.28 5.41
C PRO A 308 3.11 -21.97 5.12
N THR A 309 2.37 -20.88 4.84
CA THR A 309 2.91 -19.58 4.44
C THR A 309 3.18 -18.66 5.62
N ARG A 310 4.16 -17.76 5.49
CA ARG A 310 4.58 -16.79 6.52
C ARG A 310 3.38 -16.11 7.20
N LYS A 311 3.44 -15.99 8.53
CA LYS A 311 2.48 -15.26 9.39
C LYS A 311 2.49 -13.73 9.19
N VAL A 312 3.15 -13.25 8.14
CA VAL A 312 3.26 -11.82 7.81
C VAL A 312 2.57 -11.57 6.48
N LEU A 313 1.57 -10.70 6.51
CA LEU A 313 0.70 -10.36 5.39
C LEU A 313 1.14 -9.05 4.74
N THR A 314 0.72 -8.83 3.49
CA THR A 314 0.95 -7.56 2.78
C THR A 314 0.03 -6.45 3.31
N VAL A 315 0.36 -5.18 3.03
CA VAL A 315 -0.40 -4.02 3.49
C VAL A 315 -1.86 -4.10 3.05
N ASN A 316 -2.09 -4.42 1.77
CA ASN A 316 -3.44 -4.55 1.23
C ASN A 316 -4.19 -5.74 1.85
N GLN A 317 -3.53 -6.86 2.15
CA GLN A 317 -4.17 -8.00 2.81
C GLN A 317 -4.61 -7.66 4.23
N VAL A 318 -3.75 -7.00 5.01
CA VAL A 318 -4.11 -6.53 6.36
C VAL A 318 -5.30 -5.58 6.28
N PHE A 319 -5.25 -4.60 5.38
CA PHE A 319 -6.35 -3.66 5.18
C PHE A 319 -7.67 -4.36 4.82
N ASP A 320 -7.65 -5.28 3.86
CA ASP A 320 -8.83 -6.02 3.43
C ASP A 320 -9.41 -6.86 4.58
N ILE A 321 -8.56 -7.49 5.40
CA ILE A 321 -9.00 -8.25 6.58
C ILE A 321 -9.72 -7.33 7.57
N LEU A 322 -9.17 -6.15 7.85
CA LEU A 322 -9.83 -5.18 8.74
C LEU A 322 -11.18 -4.75 8.19
N VAL A 323 -11.25 -4.46 6.88
CA VAL A 323 -12.49 -4.09 6.20
C VAL A 323 -13.54 -5.21 6.28
N GLN A 324 -13.14 -6.46 6.06
CA GLN A 324 -14.05 -7.61 6.17
C GLN A 324 -14.49 -7.84 7.62
N TYR A 325 -13.58 -7.70 8.58
CA TYR A 325 -13.93 -7.82 10.00
C TYR A 325 -14.91 -6.74 10.44
N ILE A 326 -14.74 -5.48 10.02
CA ILE A 326 -15.70 -4.39 10.32
C ILE A 326 -17.11 -4.73 9.82
N ALA A 327 -17.21 -5.45 8.70
CA ALA A 327 -18.48 -5.83 8.09
C ALA A 327 -19.11 -7.11 8.67
N LEU A 328 -18.29 -8.04 9.16
CA LEU A 328 -18.71 -9.39 9.56
C LEU A 328 -18.63 -9.65 11.07
N GLU A 329 -17.78 -8.89 11.77
CA GLU A 329 -17.43 -9.06 13.19
C GLU A 329 -16.91 -10.47 13.53
N ASP A 330 -16.36 -11.17 12.53
CA ASP A 330 -15.82 -12.53 12.63
C ASP A 330 -14.45 -12.60 11.94
N TRP A 331 -13.40 -12.88 12.74
CA TRP A 331 -12.02 -12.99 12.24
C TRP A 331 -11.84 -14.13 11.25
N LYS A 332 -12.45 -15.29 11.49
CA LYS A 332 -12.32 -16.45 10.62
C LYS A 332 -12.92 -16.14 9.26
N ALA A 333 -14.14 -15.59 9.23
CA ALA A 333 -14.80 -15.20 7.99
C ALA A 333 -14.01 -14.12 7.24
N ALA A 334 -13.44 -13.14 7.98
CA ALA A 334 -12.58 -12.11 7.39
C ALA A 334 -11.32 -12.69 6.74
N PHE A 335 -10.64 -13.64 7.39
CA PHE A 335 -9.47 -14.28 6.81
C PHE A 335 -9.81 -15.16 5.60
N GLU A 336 -10.91 -15.93 5.66
CA GLU A 336 -11.37 -16.79 4.55
C GLU A 336 -11.76 -15.98 3.30
N ALA A 337 -12.24 -14.73 3.49
CA ALA A 337 -12.58 -13.83 2.41
C ALA A 337 -11.35 -13.25 1.67
N VAL A 338 -10.20 -13.13 2.34
CA VAL A 338 -9.01 -12.43 1.81
C VAL A 338 -7.87 -13.38 1.46
N ILE A 339 -7.65 -14.41 2.27
CA ILE A 339 -6.57 -15.37 2.07
C ILE A 339 -7.12 -16.50 1.17
N PRO A 340 -6.53 -16.77 -0.01
CA PRO A 340 -7.04 -17.82 -0.90
C PRO A 340 -7.02 -19.21 -0.26
N GLN A 341 -8.09 -19.97 -0.44
CA GLN A 341 -8.29 -21.33 0.12
C GLN A 341 -7.15 -22.31 -0.22
N ARG A 342 -6.47 -22.14 -1.36
CA ARG A 342 -5.28 -22.95 -1.73
C ARG A 342 -4.13 -22.85 -0.72
N LYS A 343 -4.08 -21.79 0.09
CA LYS A 343 -3.07 -21.61 1.16
C LYS A 343 -3.41 -22.36 2.45
N TYR A 344 -4.61 -22.93 2.56
CA TYR A 344 -5.09 -23.66 3.74
C TYR A 344 -4.83 -25.17 3.66
N HIS A 345 -4.42 -25.70 2.51
CA HIS A 345 -4.14 -27.11 2.31
C HIS A 345 -2.66 -27.33 1.99
N GLU A 346 -1.99 -28.20 2.76
CA GLU A 346 -0.66 -28.71 2.40
C GLU A 346 -0.71 -29.33 1.00
N SER A 347 0.07 -28.77 0.07
CA SER A 347 0.38 -29.45 -1.19
C SER A 347 0.98 -30.81 -0.88
N LYS A 348 0.26 -31.90 -1.18
CA LYS A 348 0.68 -33.32 -1.00
C LYS A 348 2.06 -33.68 -1.63
N LYS A 349 2.72 -32.76 -2.33
CA LYS A 349 4.08 -32.91 -2.87
C LYS A 349 5.17 -33.01 -1.79
N ALA A 350 4.97 -32.45 -0.60
CA ALA A 350 6.00 -32.46 0.46
C ALA A 350 6.28 -33.85 1.06
N LYS A 351 5.33 -34.80 0.99
CA LYS A 351 5.49 -36.13 1.60
C LYS A 351 6.35 -37.12 0.83
N ARG A 352 6.74 -36.85 -0.43
CA ARG A 352 7.60 -37.77 -1.21
C ARG A 352 9.10 -37.44 -1.14
N ALA A 353 9.48 -36.30 -0.56
CA ALA A 353 10.88 -35.89 -0.44
C ALA A 353 11.55 -36.38 0.85
N HIS A 354 10.78 -36.75 1.88
CA HIS A 354 11.32 -37.06 3.21
C HIS A 354 11.79 -38.51 3.41
N THR A 355 11.99 -39.29 2.34
CA THR A 355 12.45 -40.70 2.44
C THR A 355 13.77 -40.98 1.72
N LYS A 356 14.46 -39.97 1.19
CA LYS A 356 15.78 -40.18 0.57
C LYS A 356 16.66 -38.93 0.60
N SER A 357 17.45 -38.82 1.66
CA SER A 357 18.86 -38.39 1.72
C SER A 357 19.14 -37.58 2.99
N GLY A 358 19.86 -38.20 3.93
CA GLY A 358 20.67 -37.48 4.89
C GLY A 358 22.02 -37.13 4.24
N GLY A 359 22.53 -35.96 4.57
CA GLY A 359 23.82 -35.43 4.11
C GLY A 359 23.80 -33.91 4.14
N ASP A 360 24.68 -33.33 4.96
CA ASP A 360 24.91 -31.89 5.12
C ASP A 360 25.18 -31.17 3.79
N GLU A 361 24.64 -29.96 3.62
CA GLU A 361 25.31 -28.78 3.05
C GLU A 361 24.33 -27.60 2.82
N GLU A 362 24.76 -26.44 3.32
CA GLU A 362 24.60 -25.07 2.82
C GLU A 362 23.21 -24.55 2.39
N ASP A 363 22.77 -23.52 3.12
CA ASP A 363 21.61 -22.65 2.86
C ASP A 363 21.72 -21.99 1.47
N ASN A 364 21.24 -22.70 0.45
CA ASN A 364 20.95 -22.14 -0.86
C ASN A 364 19.49 -21.67 -0.88
N ALA A 365 19.31 -20.37 -0.60
CA ALA A 365 18.04 -19.68 -0.74
C ALA A 365 17.55 -19.78 -2.20
N SER A 366 16.57 -20.65 -2.42
CA SER A 366 15.93 -20.84 -3.71
C SER A 366 15.17 -19.57 -4.10
N GLN A 367 15.65 -18.96 -5.18
CA GLN A 367 14.87 -18.17 -6.12
C GLN A 367 13.66 -19.01 -6.56
N ASP A 368 12.47 -18.51 -6.28
CA ASP A 368 11.26 -18.66 -7.10
C ASP A 368 10.10 -18.14 -6.26
N ASP A 369 9.72 -16.87 -6.47
CA ASP A 369 8.37 -16.37 -6.15
C ASP A 369 8.11 -14.94 -6.70
N ASP A 370 8.95 -14.44 -7.62
CA ASP A 370 8.81 -13.08 -8.18
C ASP A 370 8.12 -12.98 -9.54
N GLU A 371 7.71 -14.10 -10.16
CA GLU A 371 6.97 -14.03 -11.43
C GLU A 371 5.45 -13.90 -11.28
N ALA A 372 4.89 -13.90 -10.07
CA ALA A 372 3.44 -13.85 -9.89
C ALA A 372 2.84 -12.46 -9.60
N ASN A 373 3.65 -11.40 -9.45
CA ASN A 373 3.14 -10.08 -9.02
C ASN A 373 3.34 -8.93 -10.03
N GLU A 374 3.98 -9.16 -11.19
CA GLU A 374 4.08 -8.14 -12.26
C GLU A 374 3.03 -8.29 -13.38
N ALA A 375 2.12 -9.26 -13.28
CA ALA A 375 1.06 -9.51 -14.27
C ALA A 375 -0.39 -9.33 -13.76
N VAL A 376 -0.61 -8.82 -12.55
CA VAL A 376 -1.98 -8.60 -12.01
C VAL A 376 -2.27 -7.12 -11.80
N ALA A 377 -2.00 -6.31 -12.83
CA ALA A 377 -2.63 -5.01 -13.01
C ALA A 377 -3.83 -5.06 -13.99
N GLU A 378 -4.11 -6.23 -14.56
CA GLU A 378 -5.34 -6.53 -15.30
C GLU A 378 -5.75 -7.96 -15.02
N GLU A 379 -6.48 -8.19 -13.93
CA GLU A 379 -7.43 -9.29 -13.80
C GLU A 379 -8.25 -9.11 -12.51
N GLY A 380 -9.18 -8.16 -12.56
CA GLY A 380 -10.49 -8.45 -11.98
C GLY A 380 -11.24 -9.24 -13.04
N THR A 381 -11.61 -10.48 -12.70
CA THR A 381 -12.42 -11.47 -13.44
C THR A 381 -11.63 -12.50 -14.27
N ILE A 382 -11.33 -13.66 -13.67
CA ILE A 382 -11.34 -14.95 -14.38
C ILE A 382 -12.48 -15.78 -13.78
N GLU A 383 -13.51 -16.06 -14.58
CA GLU A 383 -14.23 -17.33 -14.51
C GLU A 383 -13.85 -18.10 -15.78
N GLN A 384 -13.38 -19.34 -15.61
CA GLN A 384 -12.95 -20.23 -16.69
C GLN A 384 -14.16 -20.77 -17.44
N GLU A 385 -14.21 -20.57 -18.76
CA GLU A 385 -15.05 -21.36 -19.66
C GLU A 385 -14.29 -22.59 -20.14
N HIS A 386 -14.83 -23.76 -19.83
CA HIS A 386 -14.54 -25.01 -20.52
C HIS A 386 -15.52 -25.14 -21.69
N GLY A 387 -15.06 -25.20 -22.94
CA GLY A 387 -15.97 -25.56 -24.04
C GLY A 387 -15.46 -25.42 -25.48
N SER A 388 -15.05 -26.56 -26.04
CA SER A 388 -15.17 -26.98 -27.44
C SER A 388 -14.26 -26.38 -28.53
N GLN A 389 -13.73 -27.33 -29.31
CA GLN A 389 -12.89 -27.20 -30.49
C GLN A 389 -13.54 -26.43 -31.64
N GLY A 390 -12.71 -25.73 -32.40
CA GLY A 390 -12.98 -25.32 -33.79
C GLY A 390 -12.72 -23.85 -34.05
N ASP A 391 -11.48 -23.49 -34.44
CA ASP A 391 -11.16 -22.66 -35.62
C ASP A 391 -9.64 -22.43 -35.64
N GLU A 392 -8.90 -23.35 -36.29
CA GLU A 392 -7.49 -23.15 -36.63
C GLU A 392 -7.41 -22.62 -38.07
N GLY A 393 -6.86 -21.42 -38.21
CA GLY A 393 -6.39 -20.89 -39.49
C GLY A 393 -6.83 -19.46 -39.71
N LEU A 394 -5.93 -18.50 -39.42
CA LEU A 394 -5.82 -17.15 -40.01
C LEU A 394 -4.89 -16.27 -39.13
N MET A 395 -3.64 -16.70 -38.86
CA MET A 395 -2.62 -15.83 -38.23
C MET A 395 -1.18 -16.19 -38.67
N GLU A 396 -0.94 -16.47 -39.95
CA GLU A 396 0.45 -16.62 -40.46
C GLU A 396 0.87 -15.56 -41.50
N ASP A 397 -0.02 -14.66 -41.95
CA ASP A 397 0.31 -13.79 -43.10
C ASP A 397 0.74 -12.34 -42.77
N GLU A 398 0.74 -11.89 -41.51
CA GLU A 398 1.18 -10.51 -41.19
C GLU A 398 2.67 -10.38 -40.80
N GLU A 399 3.36 -11.48 -40.48
CA GLU A 399 4.78 -11.43 -40.09
C GLU A 399 5.75 -11.36 -41.30
N ALA A 400 5.25 -11.61 -42.52
CA ALA A 400 6.05 -11.60 -43.75
C ALA A 400 6.13 -10.24 -44.46
N MET A 401 5.31 -9.25 -44.11
CA MET A 401 5.26 -7.95 -44.82
C MET A 401 6.12 -6.83 -44.23
N MET A 402 6.71 -7.00 -43.04
CA MET A 402 7.58 -5.97 -42.44
C MET A 402 9.08 -6.20 -42.62
N ASN A 403 9.49 -7.22 -43.39
CA ASN A 403 10.91 -7.56 -43.58
C ASN A 403 11.37 -7.54 -45.06
N GLN A 404 10.79 -6.68 -45.89
CA GLN A 404 11.35 -6.33 -47.21
C GLN A 404 11.84 -4.90 -47.28
#